data_AF-A0A7D7LIY1-F1
#
_entry.id   AF-A0A7D7LIY1-F1
#
_cell.length_a   1.000
_cell.length_b   1.000
_cell.length_c   1.000
_cell.angle_alpha   90.00
_cell.angle_beta   90.00
_cell.angle_gamma   90.00
#
_symmetry.space_group_name_H-M   'P 1'
#
loop_
_entity.id
_entity.type
_entity.pdbx_description
1 polymer ?
#
loop_
_entity_poly.entity_id
_entity_poly.type
_entity_poly.pdbx_seq_one_letter_code
_entity_poly.pdbx_strand_id
1 'polypeptide(L)'
;MKQKEKRVRGRPKGSKNKNKTEVILTSELLRIQLIFVRPRFDVYRDISTSIHAIFKRYTDLVEGVALDEVYLDVSENRQNITYASTIARHIKTAIFQETQLTATAGVSINKFLAKMGSGQNKPNGLTVILPEDAIAQ
;
A
#
# COMPACT_ATOMS: atom_id res chain seq x y z
N MET A 1 52.80 32.53 41.17
CA MET A 1 53.61 31.99 40.05
C MET A 1 53.26 30.51 39.89
N LYS A 2 52.81 29.91 38.78
CA LYS A 2 52.44 30.29 37.42
C LYS A 2 51.28 29.34 37.04
N GLN A 3 50.17 29.87 36.51
CA GLN A 3 49.14 29.09 35.83
C GLN A 3 49.70 28.60 34.49
N LYS A 4 49.36 27.37 34.07
CA LYS A 4 49.60 26.88 32.71
C LYS A 4 48.25 26.46 32.09
N GLU A 5 47.78 27.29 31.17
CA GLU A 5 46.79 26.97 30.15
C GLU A 5 47.30 25.94 29.12
N LYS A 6 46.32 25.43 28.33
CA LYS A 6 46.38 24.65 27.07
C LYS A 6 45.94 23.18 27.28
N ARG A 7 45.02 22.59 26.52
CA ARG A 7 44.51 22.91 25.17
C ARG A 7 43.18 22.13 25.01
N VAL A 8 42.08 22.80 24.67
CA VAL A 8 40.82 22.12 24.31
C VAL A 8 41.03 21.42 22.97
N ARG A 9 41.05 20.08 22.95
CA ARG A 9 41.04 19.32 21.70
C ARG A 9 39.62 19.39 21.13
N GLY A 10 39.46 20.11 20.03
CA GLY A 10 38.22 20.16 19.27
C GLY A 10 37.80 18.74 18.86
N ARG A 11 36.54 18.38 19.16
CA ARG A 11 35.91 17.18 18.59
C ARG A 11 35.89 17.32 17.07
N PRO A 12 36.26 16.27 16.30
CA PRO A 12 36.04 16.28 14.86
C PRO A 12 34.54 16.41 14.60
N LYS A 13 34.17 17.35 13.72
CA LYS A 13 32.80 17.48 13.21
C LYS A 13 32.48 16.22 12.41
N GLY A 14 31.78 15.28 13.04
CA GLY A 14 31.24 14.10 12.38
C GLY A 14 30.31 14.52 11.25
N SER A 15 30.62 14.04 10.05
CA SER A 15 29.77 14.10 8.86
C SER A 15 28.33 13.69 9.20
N LYS A 16 27.36 14.55 8.87
CA LYS A 16 25.93 14.21 8.94
C LYS A 16 25.63 13.20 7.83
N ASN A 17 25.83 11.92 8.12
CA ASN A 17 25.29 10.84 7.30
C ASN A 17 23.75 10.85 7.46
N LYS A 18 23.03 11.23 6.39
CA LYS A 18 21.56 11.41 6.40
C LYS A 18 20.74 10.11 6.34
N ASN A 19 21.36 8.95 6.56
CA ASN A 19 20.69 7.65 6.45
C ASN A 19 20.64 6.92 7.80
N LYS A 20 20.12 7.57 8.85
CA LYS A 20 19.81 6.86 10.10
C LYS A 20 18.50 6.08 9.92
N THR A 21 18.62 4.77 9.76
CA THR A 21 17.53 3.85 10.12
C THR A 21 17.84 3.35 11.53
N GLU A 22 17.07 3.80 12.52
CA GLU A 22 17.07 3.24 13.87
C GLU A 22 15.68 2.67 14.12
N VAL A 23 15.57 1.35 14.33
CA VAL A 23 14.51 0.76 15.16
C VAL A 23 15.10 -0.41 15.95
N ILE A 24 14.97 -0.31 17.27
CA ILE A 24 15.27 -1.32 18.29
C ILE A 24 14.00 -2.15 18.50
N LEU A 25 14.08 -3.48 18.46
CA LEU A 25 13.08 -4.36 19.08
C LEU A 25 13.78 -5.50 19.81
N THR A 26 14.04 -5.28 21.10
CA THR A 26 14.31 -6.36 22.06
C THR A 26 12.97 -6.92 22.56
N SER A 27 12.60 -8.10 22.08
CA SER A 27 11.65 -8.98 22.76
C SER A 27 12.11 -10.42 22.56
N GLU A 28 12.51 -11.09 23.64
CA GLU A 28 13.14 -12.42 23.64
C GLU A 28 12.25 -13.59 23.18
N LEU A 29 11.02 -13.35 22.70
CA LEU A 29 10.02 -14.41 22.51
C LEU A 29 9.62 -14.76 21.07
N LEU A 30 10.26 -14.20 20.05
CA LEU A 30 10.15 -14.73 18.69
C LEU A 30 11.53 -14.76 18.02
N ARG A 31 12.05 -15.96 17.77
CA ARG A 31 13.20 -16.18 16.87
C ARG A 31 12.77 -15.98 15.40
N ILE A 32 12.26 -14.80 15.07
CA ILE A 32 12.10 -14.37 13.68
C ILE A 32 13.48 -13.95 13.21
N GLN A 33 14.05 -14.70 12.26
CA GLN A 33 15.20 -14.23 11.51
C GLN A 33 14.71 -13.12 10.57
N LEU A 34 14.75 -11.88 11.06
CA LEU A 34 14.31 -10.71 10.33
C LEU A 34 15.32 -10.39 9.22
N ILE A 35 14.87 -10.46 7.97
CA ILE A 35 15.67 -10.07 6.80
C ILE A 35 15.33 -8.63 6.45
N PHE A 36 16.33 -7.76 6.51
CA PHE A 36 16.21 -6.37 6.08
C PHE A 36 16.55 -6.24 4.60
N VAL A 37 15.64 -5.66 3.83
CA VAL A 37 15.83 -5.37 2.40
C VAL A 37 15.80 -3.86 2.18
N ARG A 38 16.63 -3.36 1.25
CA ARG A 38 16.57 -1.95 0.84
C ARG A 38 15.34 -1.70 -0.04
N PRO A 39 14.59 -0.60 0.17
CA PRO A 39 13.48 -0.24 -0.71
C PRO A 39 13.93 -0.04 -2.16
N ARG A 40 13.12 -0.53 -3.10
CA ARG A 40 13.29 -0.34 -4.55
C ARG A 40 12.13 0.48 -5.12
N PHE A 41 12.11 1.78 -4.82
CA PHE A 41 10.97 2.67 -5.10
C PHE A 41 10.66 2.84 -6.59
N ASP A 42 11.67 2.74 -7.44
CA ASP A 42 11.58 2.64 -8.88
C ASP A 42 10.70 1.44 -9.29
N VAL A 43 11.06 0.24 -8.82
CA VAL A 43 10.29 -0.98 -9.11
C VAL A 43 8.84 -0.88 -8.61
N TYR A 44 8.63 -0.33 -7.41
CA TYR A 44 7.27 -0.19 -6.87
C TYR A 44 6.40 0.76 -7.70
N ARG A 45 6.99 1.85 -8.21
CA ARG A 45 6.29 2.83 -9.06
C ARG A 45 5.98 2.26 -10.43
N ASP A 46 6.89 1.48 -11.01
CA ASP A 46 6.68 0.83 -12.31
C ASP A 46 5.54 -0.18 -12.22
N ILE A 47 5.53 -1.03 -11.19
CA ILE A 47 4.44 -1.99 -10.94
C ILE A 47 3.12 -1.26 -10.67
N SER A 48 3.13 -0.21 -9.84
CA SER A 48 1.94 0.61 -9.60
C SER A 48 1.37 1.18 -10.90
N THR A 49 2.23 1.66 -11.81
CA THR A 49 1.83 2.19 -13.12
C THR A 49 1.17 1.11 -13.98
N SER A 50 1.74 -0.10 -14.04
CA SER A 50 1.16 -1.24 -14.76
C SER A 50 -0.22 -1.62 -14.20
N ILE A 51 -0.36 -1.66 -12.87
CA ILE A 51 -1.65 -1.94 -12.22
C ILE A 51 -2.68 -0.83 -12.51
N HIS A 52 -2.27 0.45 -12.50
CA HIS A 52 -3.17 1.56 -12.86
C HIS A 52 -3.63 1.50 -14.32
N ALA A 53 -2.80 0.97 -15.22
CA ALA A 53 -3.22 0.72 -16.60
C ALA A 53 -4.33 -0.34 -16.68
N ILE A 54 -4.34 -1.33 -15.78
CA ILE A 54 -5.44 -2.32 -15.67
C ILE A 54 -6.73 -1.62 -15.22
N PHE A 55 -6.68 -0.74 -14.22
CA PHE A 55 -7.88 -0.01 -13.74
C PHE A 55 -8.54 0.81 -14.85
N LYS A 56 -7.74 1.49 -15.68
CA LYS A 56 -8.22 2.33 -16.80
C LYS A 56 -8.95 1.55 -17.90
N ARG A 57 -8.81 0.22 -17.95
CA ARG A 57 -9.59 -0.64 -18.85
C ARG A 57 -11.08 -0.66 -18.50
N TYR A 58 -11.44 -0.32 -17.25
CA TYR A 58 -12.81 -0.40 -16.74
C TYR A 58 -13.46 0.98 -16.55
N THR A 59 -12.70 1.98 -16.09
CA THR A 59 -13.22 3.33 -15.85
C THR A 59 -12.11 4.38 -15.95
N ASP A 60 -12.46 5.61 -16.34
CA ASP A 60 -11.56 6.77 -16.21
C ASP A 60 -11.59 7.38 -14.80
N LEU A 61 -12.61 7.07 -14.01
CA LEU A 61 -12.82 7.59 -12.66
C LEU A 61 -11.99 6.78 -11.65
N VAL A 62 -10.70 7.03 -11.66
CA VAL A 62 -9.69 6.36 -10.82
C VAL A 62 -9.06 7.39 -9.88
N GLU A 63 -9.20 7.19 -8.57
CA GLU A 63 -8.66 8.07 -7.54
C GLU A 63 -7.60 7.34 -6.69
N GLY A 64 -6.33 7.68 -6.93
CA GLY A 64 -5.20 7.10 -6.19
C GLY A 64 -5.06 7.67 -4.78
N VAL A 65 -4.92 6.78 -3.78
CA VAL A 65 -4.64 7.10 -2.38
C VAL A 65 -3.17 6.86 -2.05
N ALA A 66 -2.61 5.79 -2.60
CA ALA A 66 -1.21 5.39 -2.48
C ALA A 66 -0.75 4.68 -3.78
N LEU A 67 0.46 4.12 -3.81
CA LEU A 67 0.94 3.37 -4.97
C LEU A 67 0.08 2.13 -5.27
N ASP A 68 -0.40 1.46 -4.23
CA ASP A 68 -1.15 0.20 -4.29
C ASP A 68 -2.60 0.34 -3.81
N GLU A 69 -3.06 1.57 -3.50
CA GLU A 69 -4.39 1.84 -2.99
C GLU A 69 -5.11 2.89 -3.82
N VAL A 70 -6.34 2.55 -4.26
CA VAL A 70 -7.11 3.34 -5.21
C VAL A 70 -8.61 3.14 -5.01
N TYR A 71 -9.43 4.12 -5.37
CA TYR A 71 -10.87 3.99 -5.55
C TYR A 71 -11.22 4.05 -7.03
N LEU A 72 -12.14 3.19 -7.47
CA LEU A 72 -12.69 3.18 -8.81
C LEU A 72 -14.19 3.40 -8.73
N ASP A 73 -14.71 4.36 -9.49
CA ASP A 73 -16.14 4.44 -9.76
C ASP A 73 -16.45 3.65 -11.03
N VAL A 74 -17.25 2.59 -10.87
CA VAL A 74 -17.63 1.66 -11.94
C VAL A 74 -19.14 1.65 -12.19
N SER A 75 -19.85 2.68 -11.70
CA SER A 75 -21.30 2.85 -11.93
C SER A 75 -21.59 2.89 -13.43
N GLU A 76 -20.77 3.61 -14.19
CA GLU A 76 -20.68 3.54 -15.64
C GLU A 76 -19.29 3.01 -16.01
N ASN A 77 -19.23 1.78 -16.54
CA ASN A 77 -17.96 1.14 -16.89
C ASN A 77 -17.84 0.86 -18.38
N ARG A 78 -16.61 0.92 -18.90
CA ARG A 78 -16.28 0.77 -20.33
C ARG A 78 -16.71 -0.56 -20.95
N GLN A 79 -16.88 -1.59 -20.13
CA GLN A 79 -17.13 -2.95 -20.60
C GLN A 79 -18.62 -3.32 -20.50
N ASN A 80 -19.48 -2.40 -20.08
CA ASN A 80 -20.91 -2.63 -19.87
C ASN A 80 -21.19 -3.84 -18.95
N ILE A 81 -20.31 -4.07 -17.97
CA ILE A 81 -20.48 -5.16 -17.00
C ILE A 81 -21.49 -4.71 -15.95
N THR A 82 -22.54 -5.52 -15.75
CA THR A 82 -23.64 -5.19 -14.82
C THR A 82 -23.20 -5.14 -13.36
N TYR A 83 -22.34 -6.06 -12.93
CA TYR A 83 -22.00 -6.22 -11.51
C TYR A 83 -20.59 -5.74 -11.20
N ALA A 84 -20.47 -4.77 -10.28
CA ALA A 84 -19.19 -4.26 -9.80
C ALA A 84 -18.30 -5.36 -9.17
N SER A 85 -18.91 -6.37 -8.53
CA SER A 85 -18.20 -7.55 -8.01
C SER A 85 -17.50 -8.37 -9.11
N THR A 86 -18.08 -8.42 -10.31
CA THR A 86 -17.47 -9.09 -11.47
C THR A 86 -16.28 -8.28 -11.99
N ILE A 87 -16.41 -6.95 -12.07
CA ILE A 87 -15.30 -6.06 -12.43
C ILE A 87 -14.13 -6.24 -11.44
N ALA A 88 -14.42 -6.21 -10.13
CA ALA A 88 -13.39 -6.38 -9.10
C ALA A 88 -12.68 -7.74 -9.22
N ARG A 89 -13.41 -8.82 -9.52
CA ARG A 89 -12.81 -10.14 -9.79
C ARG A 89 -11.92 -10.12 -11.03
N HIS A 90 -12.37 -9.52 -12.14
CA HIS A 90 -11.56 -9.40 -13.36
C HIS A 90 -10.29 -8.58 -13.12
N ILE A 91 -10.37 -7.47 -12.39
CA ILE A 91 -9.21 -6.66 -12.01
C ILE A 91 -8.21 -7.49 -11.20
N LYS A 92 -8.67 -8.19 -10.15
CA LYS A 92 -7.80 -9.07 -9.35
C LYS A 92 -7.12 -10.14 -10.20
N THR A 93 -7.87 -10.79 -11.09
CA THR A 93 -7.34 -11.80 -12.01
C THR A 93 -6.29 -11.20 -12.95
N ALA A 94 -6.56 -10.04 -13.55
CA ALA A 94 -5.62 -9.37 -14.45
C ALA A 94 -4.33 -8.94 -13.72
N ILE A 95 -4.44 -8.37 -12.52
CA ILE A 95 -3.28 -8.02 -11.68
C ILE A 95 -2.43 -9.27 -11.44
N PHE A 96 -3.05 -10.38 -11.03
CA PHE A 96 -2.31 -11.61 -10.78
C PHE A 96 -1.64 -12.16 -12.04
N GLN A 97 -2.35 -12.20 -13.17
CA GLN A 97 -1.82 -12.69 -14.44
C GLN A 97 -0.63 -11.85 -14.94
N GLU A 98 -0.73 -10.53 -14.86
CA GLU A 98 0.25 -9.61 -15.44
C GLU A 98 1.44 -9.34 -14.51
N THR A 99 1.25 -9.37 -13.18
CA THR A 99 2.30 -8.98 -12.22
C THR A 99 2.68 -10.08 -11.25
N GLN A 100 1.97 -11.22 -11.22
CA GLN A 100 2.13 -12.28 -10.22
C GLN A 100 1.94 -11.79 -8.76
N LEU A 101 1.21 -10.69 -8.58
CA LEU A 101 0.86 -10.15 -7.27
C LEU A 101 -0.61 -10.38 -6.97
N THR A 102 -0.94 -10.58 -5.70
CA THR A 102 -2.34 -10.66 -5.26
C THR A 102 -2.83 -9.28 -4.83
N ALA A 103 -4.13 -9.05 -4.97
CA ALA A 103 -4.79 -7.82 -4.52
C ALA A 103 -6.00 -8.19 -3.67
N THR A 104 -6.40 -7.33 -2.73
CA THR A 104 -7.66 -7.45 -1.99
C THR A 104 -8.56 -6.28 -2.40
N ALA A 105 -9.85 -6.54 -2.58
CA ALA A 105 -10.80 -5.51 -3.00
C ALA A 105 -12.07 -5.53 -2.14
N GLY A 106 -12.62 -4.35 -1.88
CA GLY A 106 -13.96 -4.16 -1.33
C GLY A 106 -14.84 -3.45 -2.35
N VAL A 107 -16.10 -3.87 -2.46
CA VAL A 107 -17.09 -3.29 -3.36
C VAL A 107 -18.31 -2.87 -2.55
N SER A 108 -18.74 -1.63 -2.71
CA SER A 108 -19.94 -1.12 -2.05
C SER A 108 -20.44 0.16 -2.75
N ILE A 109 -21.52 0.74 -2.24
CA ILE A 109 -22.16 1.95 -2.76
C ILE A 109 -21.36 3.24 -2.52
N ASN A 110 -20.36 3.22 -1.64
CA ASN A 110 -19.50 4.37 -1.38
C ASN A 110 -18.08 3.93 -0.99
N LYS A 111 -17.15 4.89 -1.04
CA LYS A 111 -15.72 4.68 -0.76
C LYS A 111 -15.45 4.17 0.66
N PHE A 112 -16.18 4.69 1.66
CA PHE A 112 -15.97 4.34 3.06
C PHE A 112 -16.28 2.86 3.32
N LEU A 113 -17.46 2.41 2.90
CA LEU A 113 -17.86 1.00 3.01
C LEU A 113 -16.96 0.10 2.17
N ALA A 114 -16.62 0.50 0.94
CA ALA A 114 -15.69 -0.25 0.11
C ALA A 114 -14.30 -0.43 0.79
N LYS A 115 -13.77 0.63 1.42
CA LYS A 115 -12.53 0.57 2.19
C LYS A 115 -12.64 -0.38 3.37
N MET A 116 -13.72 -0.30 4.14
CA MET A 116 -13.98 -1.23 5.25
C MET A 116 -14.03 -2.69 4.76
N GLY A 117 -14.79 -2.96 3.70
CA GLY A 117 -14.90 -4.29 3.10
C GLY A 117 -13.56 -4.85 2.64
N SER A 118 -12.69 -4.01 2.07
CA SER A 118 -11.34 -4.41 1.64
C SER A 118 -10.44 -4.89 2.79
N GLY A 119 -10.75 -4.51 4.04
CA GLY A 119 -10.02 -4.93 5.23
C GLY A 119 -10.42 -6.31 5.77
N GLN A 120 -11.66 -6.75 5.51
CA GLN A 120 -12.25 -7.91 6.21
C GLN A 120 -11.65 -9.26 5.77
N ASN A 121 -11.39 -9.43 4.47
CA ASN A 121 -10.96 -10.71 3.89
C ASN A 121 -9.53 -10.63 3.33
N LYS A 122 -8.59 -10.06 4.09
CA LYS A 122 -7.16 -10.12 3.72
C LYS A 122 -6.56 -11.47 4.16
N PRO A 123 -5.63 -12.07 3.38
CA PRO A 123 -5.10 -11.63 2.08
C PRO A 123 -5.89 -12.16 0.87
N ASN A 124 -5.71 -11.53 -0.31
CA ASN A 124 -6.30 -11.92 -1.60
C ASN A 124 -7.84 -12.08 -1.63
N GLY A 125 -8.58 -11.44 -0.73
CA GLY A 125 -10.05 -11.54 -0.71
C GLY A 125 -10.77 -10.55 -1.62
N LEU A 126 -12.08 -10.76 -1.73
CA LEU A 126 -13.04 -9.85 -2.33
C LEU A 126 -14.25 -9.81 -1.40
N THR A 127 -14.60 -8.62 -0.92
CA THR A 127 -15.78 -8.42 -0.06
C THR A 127 -16.75 -7.51 -0.77
N VAL A 128 -18.03 -7.87 -0.78
CA VAL A 128 -19.11 -7.02 -1.27
C VAL A 128 -19.97 -6.65 -0.07
N ILE A 129 -20.18 -5.35 0.15
CA ILE A 129 -21.09 -4.84 1.18
C ILE A 129 -22.27 -4.24 0.43
N LEU A 130 -23.42 -4.90 0.54
CA LEU A 130 -24.66 -4.44 -0.10
C LEU A 130 -25.31 -3.33 0.74
N PRO A 131 -26.17 -2.49 0.14
CA PRO A 131 -26.88 -1.44 0.87
C PRO A 131 -27.62 -1.94 2.12
N GLU A 132 -28.24 -3.12 2.04
CA GLU A 132 -28.96 -3.77 3.13
C GLU A 132 -28.05 -4.15 4.32
N ASP A 133 -26.78 -4.50 4.04
CA ASP A 133 -25.80 -4.84 5.08
C ASP A 133 -25.30 -3.60 5.83
N ALA A 134 -25.39 -2.41 5.20
CA ALA A 134 -24.88 -1.16 5.75
C ALA A 134 -25.80 -0.53 6.81
N ILE A 135 -27.08 -0.91 6.83
CA ILE A 135 -28.09 -0.36 7.76
C ILE A 135 -28.12 -1.17 9.08
N ALA A 136 -27.56 -2.37 9.09
CA ALA A 136 -27.63 -3.31 10.22
C ALA A 136 -26.46 -3.19 11.23
N GLN A 137 -25.64 -2.13 11.17
CA GLN A 137 -24.52 -1.89 12.10
C GLN A 137 -24.70 -0.62 12.94
#